data_AF-A0A4V5N7F6-F1
#
_entry.id   AF-A0A4V5N7F6-F1
#
_cell.length_a   1.000
_cell.length_b   1.000
_cell.length_c   1.000
_cell.angle_alpha   90.00
_cell.angle_beta   90.00
_cell.angle_gamma   90.00
#
_symmetry.space_group_name_H-M   'P 1'
#
loop_
_entity.id
_entity.type
_entity.pdbx_description
1 polymer ?
#
loop_
_entity_poly.entity_id
_entity_poly.type
_entity_poly.pdbx_seq_one_letter_code
_entity_poly.pdbx_strand_id
1 'polypeptide(L)'
;MATPTNRTLGPSVITHGKQALEEQGPSAEGLDVFMKRLADPGSSEAVPIELDTSHPISHYFISSSHNTYLSGNQLWSKSSVEAYKNVLERGCRCIEIDVWDGEGSGTAHSPENENGEKHQGLVTKGLHKLHLMKKKVETENETKRSDPPAGDSMIMPAPWRTSSGRVEPRVLHGHTATKEVSFREVCEVIHEYAFFASDQPLIVSLEVHCNVAQQEIMAEIMTDYWKPYLVPIPDEFSDNTPLPTLAGLNRRILIKVKYTAPSKDPEMEVPSATLTRSLSTASGEQDLDANETQVEPHGKKGNICNALGSMGVYTRSCHFHSLAQPEASMPTHVFALPEGKVLALLQEQHEALLKHNANFLMRVYPKGTRISSSNLDPAPFWRQAGVQMVALNWQAADAAMMLNDAMFEGTGGWVLKPASYHDVGGTPVKPKTLNLTVRLLAAQNVDSSRSSAPNVYIKCQLHVESRLEKREGQIPNEGKSKGGEWKRQSSHRQSHDPDFGGEELSFMGVEDVVPELSFVRFKAMDDISYQKDRTLGWTCFRIDRFPSGLQLLPLKGADAKPNGSALLVDIKLDLEAS
;
A
#
# COMPACT_ATOMS: atom_id res chain seq x y z
N MET A 1 -23.71 -1.39 0.82
CA MET A 1 -22.99 -1.67 2.09
C MET A 1 -24.02 -1.88 3.18
N ALA A 2 -23.90 -2.92 4.00
CA ALA A 2 -24.74 -3.06 5.18
C ALA A 2 -24.41 -1.90 6.13
N THR A 3 -25.42 -1.16 6.59
CA THR A 3 -25.25 -0.13 7.61
C THR A 3 -24.60 -0.78 8.84
N PRO A 4 -23.50 -0.23 9.39
CA PRO A 4 -22.91 -0.79 10.60
C PRO A 4 -23.99 -0.85 11.68
N THR A 5 -24.24 -2.04 12.22
CA THR A 5 -25.15 -2.16 13.37
C THR A 5 -24.52 -1.44 14.56
N ASN A 6 -25.30 -0.61 15.25
CA ASN A 6 -24.85 0.07 16.46
C ASN A 6 -24.18 -0.90 17.44
N ARG A 7 -23.08 -0.45 18.03
CA ARG A 7 -22.36 -1.26 19.02
C ARG A 7 -23.14 -1.34 20.31
N THR A 8 -23.19 -2.52 20.89
CA THR A 8 -23.59 -2.64 22.30
C THR A 8 -22.49 -1.99 23.15
N LEU A 9 -22.88 -1.00 23.95
CA LEU A 9 -21.96 -0.27 24.82
C LEU A 9 -21.69 -1.05 26.11
N GLY A 10 -20.41 -1.13 26.49
CA GLY A 10 -20.00 -1.73 27.75
C GLY A 10 -20.36 -0.87 28.97
N PRO A 11 -20.42 -1.44 30.19
CA PRO A 11 -20.80 -0.71 31.39
C PRO A 11 -19.98 0.55 31.66
N SER A 12 -18.64 0.48 31.55
CA SER A 12 -17.77 1.64 31.78
C SER A 12 -17.99 2.74 30.73
N VAL A 13 -18.22 2.36 29.46
CA VAL A 13 -18.55 3.31 28.39
C VAL A 13 -19.88 4.02 28.67
N ILE A 14 -20.87 3.28 29.17
CA ILE A 14 -22.16 3.85 29.58
C ILE A 14 -22.02 4.84 30.73
N THR A 15 -21.24 4.49 31.75
CA THR A 15 -20.99 5.36 32.91
C THR A 15 -20.33 6.66 32.50
N HIS A 16 -19.21 6.58 31.76
CA HIS A 16 -18.50 7.77 31.29
C HIS A 16 -19.33 8.60 30.31
N GLY A 17 -20.12 7.96 29.44
CA GLY A 17 -21.03 8.66 28.52
C GLY A 17 -22.11 9.47 29.25
N LYS A 18 -22.71 8.90 30.31
CA LYS A 18 -23.67 9.63 31.16
C LYS A 18 -23.04 10.83 31.85
N GLN A 19 -21.86 10.62 32.45
CA GLN A 19 -21.14 11.70 33.13
C GLN A 19 -20.80 12.84 32.16
N ALA A 20 -20.31 12.52 30.96
CA ALA A 20 -19.99 13.52 29.95
C ALA A 20 -21.23 14.32 29.50
N LEU A 21 -22.40 13.68 29.40
CA LEU A 21 -23.64 14.38 29.08
C LEU A 21 -24.08 15.32 30.23
N GLU A 22 -23.91 14.90 31.47
CA GLU A 22 -24.19 15.74 32.66
C GLU A 22 -23.26 16.96 32.72
N GLU A 23 -21.98 16.78 32.39
CA GLU A 23 -20.97 17.85 32.35
C GLU A 23 -21.24 18.88 31.24
N GLN A 24 -21.89 18.49 30.14
CA GLN A 24 -22.31 19.40 29.06
C GLN A 24 -23.47 20.33 29.46
N GLY A 25 -24.11 20.09 30.61
CA GLY A 25 -25.27 20.85 31.08
C GLY A 25 -26.58 20.45 30.39
N PRO A 26 -27.67 21.24 30.54
CA PRO A 26 -28.97 20.91 29.96
C PRO A 26 -28.90 20.94 28.42
N SER A 27 -28.69 19.77 27.83
CA SER A 27 -28.77 19.53 26.39
C SER A 27 -30.22 19.30 25.94
N ALA A 28 -30.56 19.77 24.74
CA ALA A 28 -31.82 19.41 24.09
C ALA A 28 -31.84 17.93 23.66
N GLU A 29 -30.68 17.28 23.58
CA GLU A 29 -30.50 15.89 23.22
C GLU A 29 -30.67 15.00 24.46
N GLY A 30 -31.69 14.13 24.46
CA GLY A 30 -31.91 13.16 25.53
C GLY A 30 -30.84 12.07 25.58
N LEU A 31 -30.64 11.46 26.75
CA LEU A 31 -29.63 10.42 27.00
C LEU A 31 -29.65 9.29 25.97
N ASP A 32 -30.82 8.79 25.60
CA ASP A 32 -30.93 7.67 24.64
C ASP A 32 -30.40 8.05 23.25
N VAL A 33 -30.64 9.29 22.81
CA VAL A 33 -30.15 9.79 21.51
C VAL A 33 -28.63 9.95 21.57
N PHE A 34 -28.12 10.54 22.64
CA PHE A 34 -26.68 10.71 22.87
C PHE A 34 -25.95 9.36 22.87
N MET A 35 -26.46 8.37 23.61
CA MET A 35 -25.85 7.04 23.70
C MET A 35 -25.94 6.29 22.37
N LYS A 36 -27.04 6.45 21.64
CA LYS A 36 -27.19 5.87 20.30
C LYS A 36 -26.19 6.46 19.32
N ARG A 37 -25.93 7.77 19.38
CA ARG A 37 -24.90 8.45 18.59
C ARG A 37 -23.50 7.96 18.99
N LEU A 38 -23.19 7.89 20.28
CA LEU A 38 -21.89 7.41 20.77
C LEU A 38 -21.61 5.96 20.35
N ALA A 39 -22.64 5.12 20.27
CA ALA A 39 -22.55 3.73 19.83
C ALA A 39 -22.41 3.55 18.32
N ASP A 40 -22.74 4.57 17.53
CA ASP A 40 -22.64 4.55 16.08
C ASP A 40 -21.17 4.73 15.68
N PRO A 41 -20.53 3.73 15.01
CA PRO A 41 -19.17 3.87 14.53
C PRO A 41 -18.95 5.07 13.60
N GLY A 42 -19.99 5.51 12.88
CA GLY A 42 -19.93 6.67 11.99
C GLY A 42 -19.71 8.00 12.72
N SER A 43 -20.08 8.07 14.01
CA SER A 43 -19.95 9.30 14.82
C SER A 43 -18.51 9.67 15.15
N SER A 44 -17.58 8.71 15.07
CA SER A 44 -16.17 8.90 15.38
C SER A 44 -15.26 8.76 14.15
N GLU A 45 -15.84 8.83 12.96
CA GLU A 45 -15.08 8.90 11.70
C GLU A 45 -14.22 10.16 11.64
N ALA A 46 -13.11 10.07 10.89
CA ALA A 46 -12.29 11.23 10.60
C ALA A 46 -13.14 12.31 9.94
N VAL A 47 -12.96 13.58 10.34
CA VAL A 47 -13.68 14.72 9.77
C VAL A 47 -13.59 14.64 8.24
N PRO A 48 -14.71 14.62 7.51
CA PRO A 48 -14.69 14.39 6.07
C PRO A 48 -13.97 15.53 5.35
N ILE A 49 -13.29 15.20 4.26
CA ILE A 49 -12.70 16.17 3.34
C ILE A 49 -13.32 15.98 1.96
N GLU A 50 -13.62 17.08 1.29
CA GLU A 50 -14.07 17.04 -0.10
C GLU A 50 -12.87 16.78 -1.00
N LEU A 51 -12.97 15.76 -1.85
CA LEU A 51 -11.95 15.50 -2.85
C LEU A 51 -12.16 16.42 -4.05
N ASP A 52 -11.40 17.52 -4.11
CA ASP A 52 -11.32 18.32 -5.33
C ASP A 52 -10.61 17.50 -6.42
N THR A 53 -11.34 17.13 -7.46
CA THR A 53 -10.85 16.32 -8.59
C THR A 53 -10.42 17.16 -9.81
N SER A 54 -10.37 18.49 -9.69
CA SER A 54 -10.11 19.41 -10.80
C SER A 54 -8.63 19.60 -11.14
N HIS A 55 -7.72 19.12 -10.29
CA HIS A 55 -6.28 19.26 -10.48
C HIS A 55 -5.67 18.10 -11.30
N PRO A 56 -4.49 18.32 -11.94
CA PRO A 56 -3.72 17.25 -12.57
C PRO A 56 -3.32 16.15 -11.58
N ILE A 57 -3.22 14.90 -12.04
CA ILE A 57 -2.90 13.76 -11.15
C ILE A 57 -1.56 13.85 -10.40
N SER A 58 -0.61 14.69 -10.86
CA SER A 58 0.64 14.98 -10.14
C SER A 58 0.42 15.72 -8.82
N HIS A 59 -0.72 16.39 -8.64
CA HIS A 59 -1.06 17.17 -7.45
C HIS A 59 -1.63 16.32 -6.32
N TYR A 60 -1.71 15.00 -6.47
CA TYR A 60 -2.29 14.11 -5.47
C TYR A 60 -1.24 13.16 -4.91
N PHE A 61 -1.33 12.88 -3.62
CA PHE A 61 -0.81 11.64 -3.06
C PHE A 61 -1.71 10.47 -3.45
N ILE A 62 -1.11 9.31 -3.71
CA ILE A 62 -1.77 8.15 -4.29
C ILE A 62 -1.48 6.93 -3.43
N SER A 63 -2.53 6.28 -2.95
CA SER A 63 -2.42 5.07 -2.13
C SER A 63 -1.76 3.94 -2.92
N SER A 64 -0.55 3.54 -2.54
CA SER A 64 0.34 2.74 -3.40
C SER A 64 0.84 1.46 -2.73
N SER A 65 0.87 0.37 -3.49
CA SER A 65 1.35 -0.95 -3.08
C SER A 65 2.67 -1.30 -3.76
N HIS A 66 3.50 -2.03 -3.04
CA HIS A 66 4.75 -2.62 -3.51
C HIS A 66 4.61 -4.14 -3.50
N ASN A 67 5.04 -4.79 -4.60
CA ASN A 67 4.93 -6.23 -4.83
C ASN A 67 3.56 -6.79 -4.43
N THR A 68 2.50 -6.21 -4.99
CA THR A 68 1.10 -6.43 -4.59
C THR A 68 0.69 -7.90 -4.59
N TYR A 69 1.29 -8.70 -5.45
CA TYR A 69 1.06 -10.14 -5.56
C TYR A 69 1.49 -10.93 -4.32
N LEU A 70 2.35 -10.40 -3.46
CA LEU A 70 2.87 -11.13 -2.29
C LEU A 70 1.89 -11.13 -1.11
N SER A 71 1.61 -12.33 -0.60
CA SER A 71 0.81 -12.55 0.61
C SER A 71 1.59 -12.48 1.92
N GLY A 72 2.93 -12.39 1.86
CA GLY A 72 3.80 -12.43 3.04
C GLY A 72 5.19 -11.85 2.77
N ASN A 73 6.25 -12.53 3.23
CA ASN A 73 7.64 -12.07 3.06
C ASN A 73 8.13 -12.11 1.58
N GLN A 74 9.24 -11.41 1.31
CA GLN A 74 9.75 -11.24 -0.07
C GLN A 74 10.43 -12.50 -0.66
N LEU A 75 10.77 -13.52 0.14
CA LEU A 75 11.60 -14.64 -0.33
C LEU A 75 10.85 -15.97 -0.52
N TRP A 76 9.80 -16.20 0.28
CA TRP A 76 9.17 -17.52 0.40
C TRP A 76 7.63 -17.46 0.43
N SER A 77 7.03 -16.27 0.43
CA SER A 77 5.56 -16.17 0.45
C SER A 77 4.94 -16.51 -0.90
N LYS A 78 3.67 -16.89 -0.91
CA LYS A 78 3.00 -17.24 -2.17
C LYS A 78 2.54 -15.97 -2.87
N SER A 79 2.71 -15.92 -4.19
CA SER A 79 1.93 -14.99 -5.00
C SER A 79 0.47 -15.44 -4.99
N SER A 80 -0.45 -14.48 -4.95
CA SER A 80 -1.88 -14.78 -4.78
C SER A 80 -2.73 -13.65 -5.35
N VAL A 81 -3.78 -14.03 -6.08
CA VAL A 81 -4.75 -13.06 -6.61
C VAL A 81 -5.57 -12.40 -5.50
N GLU A 82 -5.73 -13.09 -4.37
CA GLU A 82 -6.36 -12.56 -3.15
C GLU A 82 -5.59 -11.36 -2.58
N ALA A 83 -4.28 -11.27 -2.82
CA ALA A 83 -3.50 -10.10 -2.40
C ALA A 83 -3.92 -8.84 -3.18
N TYR A 84 -4.14 -8.95 -4.50
CA TYR A 84 -4.70 -7.87 -5.32
C TYR A 84 -6.10 -7.47 -4.87
N LYS A 85 -6.98 -8.46 -4.68
CA LYS A 85 -8.32 -8.23 -4.15
C LYS A 85 -8.27 -7.47 -2.83
N ASN A 86 -7.43 -7.92 -1.88
CA ASN A 86 -7.32 -7.30 -0.56
C ASN A 86 -6.91 -5.83 -0.65
N VAL A 87 -5.88 -5.48 -1.43
CA VAL A 87 -5.43 -4.09 -1.51
C VAL A 87 -6.45 -3.19 -2.23
N LEU A 88 -7.16 -3.71 -3.23
CA LEU A 88 -8.18 -2.97 -3.97
C LEU A 88 -9.43 -2.72 -3.13
N GLU A 89 -9.89 -3.71 -2.37
CA GLU A 89 -10.98 -3.56 -1.39
C GLU A 89 -10.65 -2.54 -0.30
N ARG A 90 -9.36 -2.40 0.04
CA ARG A 90 -8.86 -1.42 1.02
C ARG A 90 -8.49 -0.06 0.39
N GLY A 91 -8.85 0.17 -0.88
CA GLY A 91 -8.72 1.48 -1.52
C GLY A 91 -7.34 1.82 -2.09
N CYS A 92 -6.44 0.84 -2.28
CA CYS A 92 -5.17 1.07 -2.98
C CYS A 92 -5.41 1.45 -4.45
N ARG A 93 -4.68 2.44 -4.97
CA ARG A 93 -4.86 3.05 -6.31
C ARG A 93 -3.61 2.99 -7.21
N CYS A 94 -2.50 2.47 -6.71
CA CYS A 94 -1.35 2.09 -7.53
C CYS A 94 -0.88 0.70 -7.10
N ILE A 95 -1.05 -0.30 -7.97
CA ILE A 95 -0.65 -1.69 -7.73
C ILE A 95 0.53 -2.09 -8.62
N GLU A 96 1.26 -3.14 -8.23
CA GLU A 96 2.44 -3.63 -8.94
C GLU A 96 2.26 -5.08 -9.37
N ILE A 97 2.63 -5.36 -10.62
CA ILE A 97 2.63 -6.71 -11.20
C ILE A 97 4.03 -7.00 -11.76
N ASP A 98 4.68 -8.03 -11.22
CA ASP A 98 5.97 -8.53 -11.70
C ASP A 98 5.73 -9.73 -12.63
N VAL A 99 5.87 -9.51 -13.94
CA VAL A 99 5.41 -10.43 -14.98
C VAL A 99 6.59 -11.10 -15.67
N TRP A 100 6.51 -12.42 -15.80
CA TRP A 100 7.54 -13.30 -16.32
C TRP A 100 6.97 -14.21 -17.42
N ASP A 101 7.84 -14.68 -18.31
CA ASP A 101 7.49 -15.70 -19.31
C ASP A 101 6.91 -16.94 -18.62
N GLY A 102 5.81 -17.46 -19.16
CA GLY A 102 5.27 -18.75 -18.74
C GLY A 102 6.12 -19.91 -19.25
N GLU A 103 6.03 -21.04 -18.56
CA GLU A 103 6.66 -22.29 -18.97
C GLU A 103 5.66 -23.15 -19.74
N GLY A 104 6.04 -23.62 -20.93
CA GLY A 104 5.24 -24.60 -21.64
C GLY A 104 5.25 -25.94 -20.89
N SER A 105 4.14 -26.68 -20.95
CA SER A 105 4.10 -28.06 -20.48
C SER A 105 4.94 -28.95 -21.41
N GLY A 106 6.26 -28.82 -21.34
CA GLY A 106 7.18 -29.75 -21.95
C GLY A 106 7.06 -31.07 -21.20
N THR A 107 6.63 -32.11 -21.90
CA THR A 107 6.83 -33.50 -21.47
C THR A 107 8.28 -33.65 -21.01
N ALA A 108 8.48 -33.85 -19.71
CA ALA A 108 9.75 -34.26 -19.15
C ALA A 108 10.03 -35.70 -19.63
N HIS A 109 10.48 -35.83 -20.88
CA HIS A 109 11.21 -37.00 -21.31
C HIS A 109 12.66 -36.79 -20.88
N SER A 110 12.96 -37.23 -19.66
CA SER A 110 14.32 -37.61 -19.30
C SER A 110 14.78 -38.66 -20.31
N PRO A 111 15.90 -38.48 -21.03
CA PRO A 111 16.48 -39.58 -21.76
C PRO A 111 17.01 -40.58 -20.71
N GLU A 112 16.41 -41.75 -20.67
CA GLU A 112 16.98 -42.91 -19.98
C GLU A 112 18.32 -43.24 -20.65
N ASN A 113 19.42 -42.76 -20.06
CA ASN A 113 20.74 -43.31 -20.32
C ASN A 113 20.90 -44.55 -19.45
N GLU A 114 20.70 -45.72 -20.05
CA GLU A 114 21.25 -46.98 -19.58
C GLU A 114 22.78 -46.88 -19.57
N ASN A 115 23.37 -46.76 -18.38
CA ASN A 115 24.61 -47.44 -18.04
C ASN A 115 24.78 -47.42 -16.53
N GLY A 116 24.64 -48.60 -15.93
CA GLY A 116 24.86 -48.80 -14.51
C GLY A 116 26.34 -48.84 -14.18
N GLU A 117 26.72 -48.22 -13.06
CA GLU A 117 27.72 -48.78 -12.18
C GLU A 117 27.51 -48.30 -10.73
N LYS A 118 27.78 -49.22 -9.81
CA LYS A 118 27.34 -49.24 -8.41
C LYS A 118 28.21 -48.34 -7.54
N HIS A 119 27.60 -47.58 -6.63
CA HIS A 119 28.16 -47.38 -5.29
C HIS A 119 27.04 -47.31 -4.24
N GLN A 120 26.97 -48.35 -3.40
CA GLN A 120 26.16 -48.41 -2.18
C GLN A 120 26.86 -47.66 -1.04
N GLY A 121 26.07 -47.00 -0.19
CA GLY A 121 26.53 -46.51 1.11
C GLY A 121 25.46 -45.79 1.93
N LEU A 122 24.65 -46.57 2.66
CA LEU A 122 23.95 -46.28 3.94
C LEU A 122 23.37 -44.87 4.18
N VAL A 123 22.03 -44.76 4.31
CA VAL A 123 21.29 -44.78 5.60
C VAL A 123 19.80 -44.98 5.29
N THR A 124 19.25 -46.14 5.65
CA THR A 124 17.80 -46.35 5.78
C THR A 124 17.51 -46.75 7.23
N LYS A 125 16.52 -46.07 7.84
CA LYS A 125 15.44 -46.71 8.64
C LYS A 125 14.52 -45.65 9.26
N GLY A 126 13.24 -45.78 8.93
CA GLY A 126 12.15 -45.47 9.87
C GLY A 126 11.15 -44.41 9.39
N LEU A 127 10.05 -44.87 8.79
CA LEU A 127 8.65 -44.59 9.20
C LEU A 127 7.68 -44.73 8.01
N HIS A 128 7.30 -45.98 7.70
CA HIS A 128 6.05 -46.30 7.01
C HIS A 128 5.00 -46.65 8.06
N LYS A 129 4.12 -45.70 8.42
CA LYS A 129 2.75 -45.98 8.91
C LYS A 129 2.00 -44.67 9.17
N LEU A 130 1.12 -44.26 8.27
CA LEU A 130 -0.31 -43.96 8.53
C LEU A 130 -0.94 -43.35 7.25
N HIS A 131 -1.63 -44.19 6.48
CA HIS A 131 -2.61 -43.73 5.51
C HIS A 131 -3.78 -44.72 5.50
N LEU A 132 -4.63 -44.64 6.52
CA LEU A 132 -6.01 -45.15 6.46
C LEU A 132 -6.79 -44.68 7.69
N MET A 133 -7.62 -43.66 7.52
CA MET A 133 -8.92 -43.44 8.19
C MET A 133 -9.33 -41.98 8.05
N LYS A 134 -10.29 -41.71 7.15
CA LYS A 134 -11.52 -40.95 7.48
C LYS A 134 -12.40 -40.85 6.24
N LYS A 135 -13.57 -41.51 6.33
CA LYS A 135 -14.72 -41.32 5.46
C LYS A 135 -15.82 -40.64 6.30
N LYS A 136 -16.49 -39.67 5.66
CA LYS A 136 -17.82 -39.09 5.90
C LYS A 136 -18.15 -38.46 7.26
N VAL A 137 -18.36 -37.13 7.22
CA VAL A 137 -19.63 -36.52 7.63
C VAL A 137 -19.98 -35.43 6.61
N GLU A 138 -21.10 -35.61 5.91
CA GLU A 138 -21.81 -34.56 5.16
C GLU A 138 -22.69 -33.78 6.16
N THR A 139 -22.78 -32.46 6.01
CA THR A 139 -23.99 -31.73 6.40
C THR A 139 -24.13 -30.50 5.52
N GLU A 140 -25.23 -30.49 4.78
CA GLU A 140 -25.76 -29.38 4.00
C GLU A 140 -26.17 -28.22 4.91
N ASN A 141 -25.86 -27.00 4.49
CA ASN A 141 -26.75 -25.85 4.69
C ASN A 141 -26.31 -24.74 3.74
N GLU A 142 -26.93 -24.73 2.56
CA GLU A 142 -26.94 -23.57 1.67
C GLU A 142 -27.80 -22.47 2.30
N THR A 143 -27.16 -21.37 2.70
CA THR A 143 -27.84 -20.10 2.95
C THR A 143 -27.47 -19.13 1.84
N LYS A 144 -28.50 -18.74 1.07
CA LYS A 144 -28.49 -17.83 -0.08
C LYS A 144 -27.65 -16.57 0.18
N ARG A 145 -26.65 -16.34 -0.69
CA ARG A 145 -25.99 -15.03 -0.83
C ARG A 145 -27.00 -14.03 -1.40
N SER A 146 -27.06 -12.85 -0.80
CA SER A 146 -27.80 -11.70 -1.33
C SER A 146 -27.00 -11.04 -2.45
N ASP A 147 -27.65 -10.81 -3.58
CA ASP A 147 -27.09 -10.19 -4.77
C ASP A 147 -26.62 -8.74 -4.54
N PRO A 148 -25.51 -8.30 -5.16
CA PRO A 148 -25.13 -6.89 -5.22
C PRO A 148 -26.06 -6.10 -6.18
N PRO A 149 -26.23 -4.79 -5.99
CA PRO A 149 -27.17 -3.99 -6.77
C PRO A 149 -26.73 -3.84 -8.23
N ALA A 150 -27.71 -3.85 -9.13
CA ALA A 150 -27.54 -3.81 -10.57
C ALA A 150 -26.85 -2.53 -11.05
N GLY A 151 -25.64 -2.68 -11.61
CA GLY A 151 -24.96 -1.70 -12.44
C GLY A 151 -24.40 -2.43 -13.67
N ASP A 152 -24.81 -1.98 -14.86
CA ASP A 152 -24.44 -2.45 -16.21
C ASP A 152 -23.80 -3.85 -16.31
N SER A 153 -24.65 -4.85 -16.57
CA SER A 153 -24.19 -6.18 -16.99
C SER A 153 -23.60 -6.11 -18.40
N MET A 154 -22.37 -5.59 -18.53
CA MET A 154 -21.56 -5.93 -19.69
C MET A 154 -21.34 -7.44 -19.65
N ILE A 155 -21.92 -8.13 -20.64
CA ILE A 155 -21.69 -9.55 -20.89
C ILE A 155 -20.18 -9.76 -20.95
N MET A 156 -19.63 -10.53 -20.01
CA MET A 156 -18.22 -10.95 -20.02
C MET A 156 -17.91 -11.45 -21.43
N PRO A 157 -16.81 -11.01 -22.08
CA PRO A 157 -16.37 -11.70 -23.28
C PRO A 157 -16.18 -13.17 -22.87
N ALA A 158 -16.95 -14.07 -23.50
CA ALA A 158 -16.71 -15.49 -23.38
C ALA A 158 -15.20 -15.72 -23.61
N PRO A 159 -14.53 -16.61 -22.86
CA PRO A 159 -13.09 -16.82 -22.96
C PRO A 159 -12.73 -17.35 -24.34
N TRP A 160 -12.66 -16.46 -25.33
CA TRP A 160 -12.54 -16.82 -26.74
C TRP A 160 -11.08 -17.05 -27.15
N ARG A 161 -10.17 -17.18 -26.18
CA ARG A 161 -8.75 -17.53 -26.39
C ARG A 161 -8.14 -18.49 -25.38
N THR A 162 -8.92 -19.17 -24.52
CA THR A 162 -8.38 -20.31 -23.73
C THR A 162 -7.97 -21.50 -24.62
N SER A 163 -8.37 -21.49 -25.88
CA SER A 163 -8.04 -22.50 -26.89
C SER A 163 -6.80 -22.19 -27.75
N SER A 164 -6.07 -21.08 -27.50
CA SER A 164 -4.93 -20.73 -28.36
C SER A 164 -3.73 -21.67 -28.22
N GLY A 165 -3.69 -22.51 -27.16
CA GLY A 165 -2.56 -23.39 -26.86
C GLY A 165 -1.24 -22.65 -26.58
N ARG A 166 -1.25 -21.31 -26.60
CA ARG A 166 -0.10 -20.47 -26.30
C ARG A 166 0.15 -20.47 -24.80
N VAL A 167 1.42 -20.58 -24.44
CA VAL A 167 1.88 -20.43 -23.06
C VAL A 167 1.66 -18.98 -22.65
N GLU A 168 0.98 -18.74 -21.53
CA GLU A 168 0.64 -17.40 -21.04
C GLU A 168 1.65 -16.89 -20.00
N PRO A 169 1.77 -15.55 -19.82
CA PRO A 169 2.64 -14.98 -18.81
C PRO A 169 2.20 -15.34 -17.39
N ARG A 170 3.16 -15.36 -16.47
CA ARG A 170 2.95 -15.63 -15.05
C ARG A 170 3.44 -14.47 -14.19
N VAL A 171 2.93 -14.42 -12.97
CA VAL A 171 3.27 -13.39 -11.97
C VAL A 171 3.93 -14.06 -10.78
N LEU A 172 5.15 -13.63 -10.45
CA LEU A 172 5.94 -14.11 -9.32
C LEU A 172 6.98 -13.08 -8.92
N HIS A 173 7.60 -13.26 -7.75
CA HIS A 173 8.78 -12.48 -7.41
C HIS A 173 10.02 -13.15 -8.00
N GLY A 174 10.66 -12.52 -8.98
CA GLY A 174 11.84 -13.06 -9.65
C GLY A 174 12.93 -13.59 -8.71
N HIS A 175 13.57 -14.69 -9.08
CA HIS A 175 14.71 -15.29 -8.35
C HIS A 175 14.41 -15.73 -6.90
N THR A 176 13.15 -16.02 -6.58
CA THR A 176 12.73 -16.50 -5.25
C THR A 176 11.79 -17.72 -5.34
N ALA A 177 11.60 -18.42 -4.22
CA ALA A 177 10.80 -19.66 -4.16
C ALA A 177 9.28 -19.41 -4.03
N THR A 178 8.78 -18.33 -4.64
CA THR A 178 7.36 -17.93 -4.52
C THR A 178 6.49 -18.74 -5.48
N LYS A 179 5.31 -19.19 -5.04
CA LYS A 179 4.35 -19.87 -5.94
C LYS A 179 3.78 -18.84 -6.91
N GLU A 180 3.87 -19.09 -8.20
CA GLU A 180 3.34 -18.23 -9.26
C GLU A 180 1.80 -18.22 -9.32
N VAL A 181 1.26 -17.18 -9.95
CA VAL A 181 -0.15 -17.08 -10.38
C VAL A 181 -0.22 -16.66 -11.85
N SER A 182 -1.29 -16.98 -12.56
CA SER A 182 -1.43 -16.58 -13.96
C SER A 182 -1.63 -15.07 -14.09
N PHE A 183 -0.99 -14.44 -15.09
CA PHE A 183 -1.25 -13.03 -15.41
C PHE A 183 -2.71 -12.80 -15.79
N ARG A 184 -3.38 -13.79 -16.40
CA ARG A 184 -4.80 -13.72 -16.75
C ARG A 184 -5.70 -13.66 -15.51
N GLU A 185 -5.46 -14.51 -14.53
CA GLU A 185 -6.21 -14.52 -13.26
C GLU A 185 -6.03 -13.20 -12.51
N VAL A 186 -4.81 -12.63 -12.54
CA VAL A 186 -4.54 -11.30 -11.99
C VAL A 186 -5.37 -10.24 -12.73
N CYS A 187 -5.44 -10.28 -14.06
CA CYS A 187 -6.23 -9.33 -14.85
C CYS A 187 -7.73 -9.43 -14.59
N GLU A 188 -8.24 -10.65 -14.40
CA GLU A 188 -9.64 -10.92 -14.04
C GLU A 188 -10.00 -10.32 -12.68
N VAL A 189 -9.17 -10.57 -11.65
CA VAL A 189 -9.41 -10.00 -10.32
C VAL A 189 -9.32 -8.48 -10.33
N ILE A 190 -8.37 -7.90 -11.05
CA ILE A 190 -8.30 -6.44 -11.19
C ILE A 190 -9.55 -5.90 -11.90
N HIS A 191 -10.06 -6.57 -12.93
CA HIS A 191 -11.30 -6.16 -13.61
C HIS A 191 -12.49 -6.10 -12.62
N GLU A 192 -12.64 -7.09 -11.75
CA GLU A 192 -13.73 -7.17 -10.77
C GLU A 192 -13.59 -6.12 -9.66
N TYR A 193 -12.37 -5.88 -9.16
CA TYR A 193 -12.15 -5.08 -7.94
C TYR A 193 -11.54 -3.69 -8.17
N ALA A 194 -11.11 -3.34 -9.39
CA ALA A 194 -10.43 -2.06 -9.67
C ALA A 194 -11.20 -0.87 -9.12
N PHE A 195 -12.53 -0.88 -9.23
CA PHE A 195 -13.39 0.22 -8.78
C PHE A 195 -14.35 -0.18 -7.65
N PHE A 196 -14.01 -1.22 -6.88
CA PHE A 196 -14.85 -1.70 -5.78
C PHE A 196 -14.97 -0.66 -4.64
N ALA A 197 -13.83 -0.13 -4.20
CA ALA A 197 -13.78 0.81 -3.07
C ALA A 197 -13.92 2.28 -3.49
N SER A 198 -13.76 2.59 -4.79
CA SER A 198 -13.65 3.95 -5.31
C SER A 198 -13.75 3.96 -6.83
N ASP A 199 -14.43 4.97 -7.40
CA ASP A 199 -14.45 5.23 -8.85
C ASP A 199 -13.18 5.95 -9.35
N GLN A 200 -12.28 6.34 -8.44
CA GLN A 200 -11.04 7.01 -8.80
C GLN A 200 -10.08 6.09 -9.57
N PRO A 201 -9.24 6.64 -10.48
CA PRO A 201 -8.37 5.85 -11.35
C PRO A 201 -7.44 4.89 -10.61
N LEU A 202 -7.12 3.78 -11.28
CA LEU A 202 -6.15 2.79 -10.85
C LEU A 202 -4.91 2.86 -11.75
N ILE A 203 -3.73 2.93 -11.15
CA ILE A 203 -2.44 2.77 -11.83
C ILE A 203 -1.98 1.31 -11.67
N VAL A 204 -1.69 0.65 -12.77
CA VAL A 204 -1.09 -0.70 -12.81
C VAL A 204 0.37 -0.56 -13.25
N SER A 205 1.29 -0.72 -12.29
CA SER A 205 2.73 -0.69 -12.52
C SER A 205 3.24 -2.06 -12.93
N LEU A 206 3.68 -2.18 -14.19
CA LEU A 206 4.24 -3.41 -14.73
C LEU A 206 5.76 -3.41 -14.55
N GLU A 207 6.28 -4.46 -13.93
CA GLU A 207 7.67 -4.89 -14.04
C GLU A 207 7.71 -6.07 -15.01
N VAL A 208 8.34 -5.86 -16.17
CA VAL A 208 8.22 -6.78 -17.31
C VAL A 208 9.55 -7.49 -17.53
N HIS A 209 9.57 -8.81 -17.34
CA HIS A 209 10.70 -9.69 -17.68
C HIS A 209 10.35 -10.65 -18.82
N CYS A 210 9.22 -10.41 -19.48
CA CYS A 210 8.74 -11.22 -20.60
C CYS A 210 9.51 -10.96 -21.91
N ASN A 211 9.62 -11.99 -22.75
CA ASN A 211 10.00 -11.84 -24.14
C ASN A 211 8.90 -11.14 -24.96
N VAL A 212 9.22 -10.69 -26.18
CA VAL A 212 8.31 -9.90 -27.03
C VAL A 212 6.97 -10.62 -27.29
N ALA A 213 6.97 -11.92 -27.56
CA ALA A 213 5.74 -12.67 -27.83
C ALA A 213 4.85 -12.77 -26.58
N GLN A 214 5.44 -12.97 -25.40
CA GLN A 214 4.71 -12.95 -24.13
C GLN A 214 4.19 -11.55 -23.80
N GLN A 215 4.92 -10.49 -24.14
CA GLN A 215 4.44 -9.10 -24.00
C GLN A 215 3.24 -8.78 -24.90
N GLU A 216 3.19 -9.33 -26.12
CA GLU A 216 2.01 -9.23 -26.98
C GLU A 216 0.80 -9.95 -26.35
N ILE A 217 1.02 -11.14 -25.75
CA ILE A 217 -0.03 -11.84 -25.01
C ILE A 217 -0.49 -11.03 -23.79
N MET A 218 0.42 -10.36 -23.07
CA MET A 218 0.04 -9.45 -21.97
C MET A 218 -0.90 -8.34 -22.48
N ALA A 219 -0.55 -7.69 -23.59
CA ALA A 219 -1.36 -6.64 -24.20
C ALA A 219 -2.74 -7.16 -24.64
N GLU A 220 -2.81 -8.35 -25.24
CA GLU A 220 -4.07 -9.02 -25.58
C GLU A 220 -4.93 -9.27 -24.32
N ILE A 221 -4.37 -9.87 -23.27
CA ILE A 221 -5.10 -10.18 -22.03
C ILE A 221 -5.62 -8.91 -21.36
N MET A 222 -4.78 -7.88 -21.22
CA MET A 222 -5.24 -6.59 -20.66
C MET A 222 -6.33 -5.95 -21.51
N THR A 223 -6.27 -6.09 -22.83
CA THR A 223 -7.33 -5.59 -23.72
C THR A 223 -8.63 -6.38 -23.51
N ASP A 224 -8.56 -7.71 -23.43
CA ASP A 224 -9.74 -8.57 -23.23
C ASP A 224 -10.52 -8.19 -21.96
N TYR A 225 -9.82 -7.94 -20.85
CA TYR A 225 -10.46 -7.62 -19.57
C TYR A 225 -10.67 -6.12 -19.35
N TRP A 226 -9.76 -5.25 -19.77
CA TRP A 226 -9.74 -3.86 -19.33
C TRP A 226 -10.07 -2.83 -20.42
N LYS A 227 -10.30 -3.23 -21.68
CA LYS A 227 -10.57 -2.28 -22.78
C LYS A 227 -11.53 -1.12 -22.46
N PRO A 228 -12.70 -1.29 -21.81
CA PRO A 228 -13.57 -0.15 -21.48
C PRO A 228 -13.01 0.79 -20.40
N TYR A 229 -12.03 0.33 -19.63
CA TYR A 229 -11.40 1.05 -18.53
C TYR A 229 -10.01 1.59 -18.90
N LEU A 230 -9.32 1.03 -19.90
CA LEU A 230 -8.02 1.55 -20.33
C LEU A 230 -8.12 3.02 -20.76
N VAL A 231 -7.12 3.81 -20.39
CA VAL A 231 -7.03 5.19 -20.85
C VAL A 231 -6.91 5.24 -22.38
N PRO A 232 -7.77 6.00 -23.08
CA PRO A 232 -7.63 6.19 -24.51
C PRO A 232 -6.41 7.06 -24.80
N ILE A 233 -5.72 6.75 -25.90
CA ILE A 233 -4.65 7.60 -26.44
C ILE A 233 -5.32 8.88 -27.00
N PRO A 234 -4.93 10.08 -26.54
CA PRO A 234 -5.44 11.33 -27.11
C PRO A 234 -5.08 11.49 -28.59
N ASP A 235 -5.94 12.15 -29.37
CA ASP A 235 -5.70 12.40 -30.80
C ASP A 235 -4.41 13.19 -31.05
N GLU A 236 -4.09 14.14 -30.16
CA GLU A 236 -2.88 14.99 -30.21
C GLU A 236 -1.78 14.52 -29.24
N PHE A 237 -1.66 13.21 -29.02
CA PHE A 237 -0.66 12.67 -28.10
C PHE A 237 0.78 12.97 -28.55
N SER A 238 1.55 13.57 -27.65
CA SER A 238 2.98 13.85 -27.78
C SER A 238 3.71 13.72 -26.44
N ASP A 239 5.04 13.83 -26.46
CA ASP A 239 5.87 13.86 -25.23
C ASP A 239 5.57 15.06 -24.32
N ASN A 240 4.87 16.08 -24.83
CA ASN A 240 4.44 17.28 -24.10
C ASN A 240 2.97 17.21 -23.64
N THR A 241 2.27 16.09 -23.85
CA THR A 241 0.86 15.94 -23.43
C THR A 241 0.76 16.17 -21.91
N PRO A 242 -0.06 17.13 -21.44
CA PRO A 242 -0.19 17.40 -20.02
C PRO A 242 -0.84 16.21 -19.29
N LEU A 243 -0.56 16.09 -17.99
CA LEU A 243 -1.25 15.13 -17.15
C LEU A 243 -2.74 15.53 -17.04
N PRO A 244 -3.66 14.56 -17.16
CA PRO A 244 -5.10 14.83 -17.06
C PRO A 244 -5.48 15.19 -15.63
N THR A 245 -6.64 15.82 -15.48
CA THR A 245 -7.24 16.01 -14.17
C THR A 245 -7.72 14.69 -13.58
N LEU A 246 -7.84 14.62 -12.26
CA LEU A 246 -8.36 13.42 -11.60
C LEU A 246 -9.78 13.08 -12.08
N ALA A 247 -10.65 14.09 -12.24
CA ALA A 247 -12.01 13.92 -12.77
C ALA A 247 -12.03 13.30 -14.17
N GLY A 248 -11.08 13.68 -15.04
CA GLY A 248 -10.96 13.15 -16.40
C GLY A 248 -10.57 11.68 -16.47
N LEU A 249 -10.17 11.08 -15.35
CA LEU A 249 -9.72 9.69 -15.25
C LEU A 249 -10.66 8.81 -14.42
N ASN A 250 -11.86 9.28 -14.10
CA ASN A 250 -12.85 8.46 -13.40
C ASN A 250 -13.07 7.13 -14.12
N ARG A 251 -12.98 6.04 -13.34
CA ARG A 251 -13.09 4.65 -13.79
C ARG A 251 -12.11 4.31 -14.93
N ARG A 252 -10.88 4.84 -14.87
CA ARG A 252 -9.79 4.50 -15.79
C ARG A 252 -8.67 3.69 -15.14
N ILE A 253 -8.07 2.82 -15.95
CA ILE A 253 -6.86 2.06 -15.64
C ILE A 253 -5.70 2.64 -16.46
N LEU A 254 -4.68 3.12 -15.77
CA LEU A 254 -3.44 3.64 -16.34
C LEU A 254 -2.38 2.55 -16.29
N ILE A 255 -1.72 2.26 -17.40
CA ILE A 255 -0.62 1.30 -17.45
C ILE A 255 0.69 2.05 -17.27
N LYS A 256 1.40 1.80 -16.17
CA LYS A 256 2.77 2.25 -16.00
C LYS A 256 3.72 1.18 -16.54
N VAL A 257 4.39 1.49 -17.65
CA VAL A 257 5.34 0.60 -18.32
C VAL A 257 6.58 1.36 -18.77
N LYS A 258 7.70 0.65 -18.96
CA LYS A 258 8.97 1.23 -19.41
C LYS A 258 8.82 1.93 -20.77
N TYR A 259 9.23 3.19 -20.80
CA TYR A 259 9.33 3.98 -22.02
C TYR A 259 10.64 3.70 -22.75
N THR A 260 10.56 3.63 -24.08
CA THR A 260 11.72 3.60 -24.96
C THR A 260 11.53 4.72 -25.97
N ALA A 261 12.50 5.64 -26.05
CA ALA A 261 12.45 6.72 -27.03
C ALA A 261 12.46 6.14 -28.46
N PRO A 262 11.68 6.69 -29.39
CA PRO A 262 11.77 6.32 -30.79
C PRO A 262 13.21 6.52 -31.27
N SER A 263 13.80 5.50 -31.91
CA SER A 263 15.11 5.64 -32.56
C SER A 263 15.03 6.76 -33.59
N LYS A 264 15.98 7.70 -33.57
CA LYS A 264 15.99 8.87 -34.45
C LYS A 264 16.25 8.56 -35.93
N ASP A 265 16.40 7.29 -36.31
CA ASP A 265 16.57 6.85 -37.69
C ASP A 265 15.47 5.84 -38.05
N PRO A 266 14.52 6.19 -38.93
CA PRO A 266 13.52 5.26 -39.47
C PRO A 266 14.05 4.41 -40.63
N GLU A 267 15.33 4.46 -40.98
CA GLU A 267 15.90 3.74 -42.13
C GLU A 267 17.08 2.87 -41.72
N MET A 268 16.98 1.58 -42.08
CA MET A 268 17.92 0.46 -41.92
C MET A 268 17.81 -0.38 -40.64
N GLU A 269 16.78 -1.23 -40.56
CA GLU A 269 16.99 -2.59 -40.05
C GLU A 269 17.76 -3.40 -41.11
N VAL A 270 19.07 -3.51 -40.93
CA VAL A 270 19.87 -4.60 -41.52
C VAL A 270 20.71 -5.19 -40.38
N PRO A 271 20.72 -6.51 -40.15
CA PRO A 271 21.43 -7.08 -39.02
C PRO A 271 22.93 -7.07 -39.32
N SER A 272 23.65 -6.09 -38.78
CA SER A 272 25.11 -6.12 -38.75
C SER A 272 25.61 -6.37 -37.34
N ALA A 273 26.02 -7.61 -37.10
CA ALA A 273 26.85 -7.96 -35.96
C ALA A 273 28.18 -7.21 -36.09
N THR A 274 28.41 -6.20 -35.25
CA THR A 274 29.76 -5.73 -34.99
C THR A 274 29.89 -5.35 -33.52
N LEU A 275 30.61 -6.21 -32.81
CA LEU A 275 31.09 -6.06 -31.44
C LEU A 275 31.79 -4.70 -31.26
N THR A 276 31.26 -3.85 -30.38
CA THR A 276 32.06 -2.83 -29.71
C THR A 276 31.95 -3.02 -28.20
N ARG A 277 33.01 -3.62 -27.68
CA ARG A 277 33.28 -3.83 -26.26
C ARG A 277 33.56 -2.48 -25.62
N SER A 278 32.58 -1.91 -24.92
CA SER A 278 32.80 -0.78 -24.02
C SER A 278 32.74 -1.30 -22.59
N LEU A 279 33.92 -1.36 -21.97
CA LEU A 279 34.10 -1.76 -20.59
C LEU A 279 33.48 -0.71 -19.66
N SER A 280 32.59 -1.15 -18.77
CA SER A 280 32.26 -0.43 -17.54
C SER A 280 32.63 -1.32 -16.37
N THR A 281 33.71 -0.92 -15.69
CA THR A 281 34.24 -1.41 -14.43
C THR A 281 33.21 -1.29 -13.30
N ALA A 282 32.69 -2.42 -12.84
CA ALA A 282 32.46 -2.69 -11.42
C ALA A 282 33.66 -3.55 -10.98
N SER A 283 34.28 -3.43 -9.82
CA SER A 283 33.76 -3.22 -8.46
C SER A 283 34.97 -3.06 -7.52
N GLY A 284 34.76 -2.49 -6.33
CA GLY A 284 35.67 -2.66 -5.21
C GLY A 284 34.88 -2.90 -3.93
N GLU A 285 34.67 -4.17 -3.58
CA GLU A 285 35.07 -4.75 -2.28
C GLU A 285 34.80 -6.27 -2.33
N GLN A 286 35.88 -7.03 -2.18
CA GLN A 286 35.96 -8.50 -2.21
C GLN A 286 35.83 -9.04 -0.79
N ASP A 287 35.24 -10.24 -0.63
CA ASP A 287 35.95 -11.36 0.01
C ASP A 287 35.25 -12.73 -0.24
N LEU A 288 36.01 -13.61 -0.91
CA LEU A 288 36.29 -15.05 -0.70
C LEU A 288 35.23 -16.17 -0.89
N ASP A 289 35.43 -16.93 -2.00
CA ASP A 289 35.41 -18.40 -2.27
C ASP A 289 34.32 -19.32 -1.63
N ALA A 290 33.70 -20.30 -2.32
CA ALA A 290 34.22 -21.20 -3.35
C ALA A 290 33.11 -21.86 -4.22
N ASN A 291 33.44 -22.03 -5.51
CA ASN A 291 33.15 -23.13 -6.44
C ASN A 291 31.74 -23.78 -6.47
N GLU A 292 30.95 -23.49 -7.52
CA GLU A 292 30.05 -24.48 -8.13
C GLU A 292 29.66 -24.09 -9.57
N THR A 293 29.44 -25.13 -10.37
CA THR A 293 29.44 -25.27 -11.82
C THR A 293 28.50 -24.33 -12.59
N GLN A 294 28.99 -23.75 -13.69
CA GLN A 294 28.22 -22.90 -14.60
C GLN A 294 27.08 -23.67 -15.26
N VAL A 295 25.85 -23.29 -14.92
CA VAL A 295 24.66 -23.51 -15.76
C VAL A 295 24.42 -22.20 -16.51
N GLU A 296 24.40 -22.28 -17.84
CA GLU A 296 24.15 -21.17 -18.78
C GLU A 296 22.86 -20.40 -18.41
N PRO A 297 22.89 -19.05 -18.31
CA PRO A 297 21.70 -18.27 -17.97
C PRO A 297 20.79 -18.08 -19.20
N HIS A 298 19.51 -18.40 -19.02
CA HIS A 298 18.41 -18.10 -19.94
C HIS A 298 18.32 -16.60 -20.29
N GLY A 299 18.18 -16.30 -21.60
CA GLY A 299 17.43 -15.19 -22.20
C GLY A 299 17.77 -13.74 -21.80
N LYS A 300 18.34 -12.96 -22.73
CA LYS A 300 18.44 -11.49 -22.60
C LYS A 300 17.03 -10.87 -22.44
N LYS A 301 16.83 -10.01 -21.43
CA LYS A 301 15.61 -9.19 -21.24
C LYS A 301 15.26 -8.48 -22.56
N GLY A 302 14.08 -8.78 -23.13
CA GLY A 302 13.61 -8.14 -24.35
C GLY A 302 13.24 -6.67 -24.12
N ASN A 303 13.42 -5.81 -25.12
CA ASN A 303 12.86 -4.45 -25.10
C ASN A 303 11.31 -4.52 -25.03
N ILE A 304 10.67 -3.45 -24.55
CA ILE A 304 9.20 -3.37 -24.52
C ILE A 304 8.67 -3.33 -25.95
N CYS A 305 7.74 -4.22 -26.31
CA CYS A 305 7.11 -4.26 -27.62
C CYS A 305 6.16 -3.07 -27.81
N ASN A 306 5.89 -2.70 -29.06
CA ASN A 306 5.05 -1.53 -29.38
C ASN A 306 3.64 -1.66 -28.76
N ALA A 307 3.00 -2.84 -28.89
CA ALA A 307 1.67 -3.08 -28.35
C ALA A 307 1.59 -2.77 -26.84
N LEU A 308 2.56 -3.24 -26.05
CA LEU A 308 2.62 -2.98 -24.61
C LEU A 308 3.07 -1.54 -24.29
N GLY A 309 4.06 -1.02 -25.01
CA GLY A 309 4.58 0.34 -24.80
C GLY A 309 3.55 1.44 -25.09
N SER A 310 2.69 1.23 -26.10
CA SER A 310 1.62 2.17 -26.48
C SER A 310 0.53 2.34 -25.42
N MET A 311 0.39 1.37 -24.50
CA MET A 311 -0.55 1.48 -23.37
C MET A 311 -0.06 2.45 -22.28
N GLY A 312 1.24 2.77 -22.27
CA GLY A 312 1.84 3.73 -21.35
C GLY A 312 1.61 5.18 -21.78
N VAL A 313 0.37 5.68 -21.61
CA VAL A 313 -0.02 7.03 -22.05
C VAL A 313 0.50 8.11 -21.09
N TYR A 314 -0.06 8.19 -19.88
CA TYR A 314 0.29 9.24 -18.89
C TYR A 314 1.29 8.79 -17.83
N THR A 315 1.73 7.53 -17.87
CA THR A 315 2.57 6.91 -16.83
C THR A 315 3.77 6.18 -17.43
N ARG A 316 4.64 6.92 -18.12
CA ARG A 316 5.81 6.39 -18.83
C ARG A 316 7.00 6.22 -17.89
N SER A 317 7.33 4.98 -17.55
CA SER A 317 8.42 4.69 -16.62
C SER A 317 9.77 4.97 -17.28
N CYS A 318 10.51 5.94 -16.75
CA CYS A 318 11.83 6.37 -17.24
C CYS A 318 12.92 6.02 -16.23
N HIS A 319 14.12 5.68 -16.71
CA HIS A 319 15.25 5.48 -15.82
C HIS A 319 15.77 6.82 -15.31
N PHE A 320 15.85 6.97 -14.00
CA PHE A 320 16.39 8.16 -13.36
C PHE A 320 17.93 8.16 -13.31
N HIS A 321 18.53 9.25 -13.80
CA HIS A 321 19.94 9.60 -13.72
C HIS A 321 20.11 10.94 -12.99
N SER A 322 19.28 11.94 -13.32
CA SER A 322 19.27 13.25 -12.64
C SER A 322 17.92 13.95 -12.84
N LEU A 323 17.61 14.94 -12.01
CA LEU A 323 16.42 15.79 -12.18
C LEU A 323 16.53 16.75 -13.40
N ALA A 324 17.69 16.82 -14.04
CA ALA A 324 17.94 17.65 -15.21
C ALA A 324 17.98 16.87 -16.53
N GLN A 325 17.74 15.55 -16.49
CA GLN A 325 17.74 14.74 -17.70
C GLN A 325 16.58 15.13 -18.64
N PRO A 326 16.71 14.94 -19.96
CA PRO A 326 15.68 15.34 -20.92
C PRO A 326 14.30 14.76 -20.60
N GLU A 327 14.24 13.49 -20.17
CA GLU A 327 12.98 12.82 -19.85
C GLU A 327 12.25 13.47 -18.66
N ALA A 328 12.96 14.16 -17.76
CA ALA A 328 12.37 14.86 -16.63
C ALA A 328 11.50 16.05 -17.03
N SER A 329 11.51 16.44 -18.32
CA SER A 329 10.64 17.48 -18.87
C SER A 329 9.33 16.95 -19.46
N MET A 330 9.21 15.64 -19.70
CA MET A 330 8.00 15.04 -20.29
C MET A 330 6.91 14.93 -19.21
N PRO A 331 5.73 15.56 -19.30
CA PRO A 331 4.74 15.51 -18.22
C PRO A 331 4.32 14.10 -17.81
N THR A 332 4.30 13.18 -18.78
CA THR A 332 3.92 11.77 -18.60
C THR A 332 4.99 10.88 -17.97
N HIS A 333 6.21 11.37 -17.73
CA HIS A 333 7.27 10.53 -17.20
C HIS A 333 6.99 10.17 -15.73
N VAL A 334 7.45 8.98 -15.36
CA VAL A 334 7.44 8.50 -13.98
C VAL A 334 8.84 8.03 -13.62
N PHE A 335 9.43 8.62 -12.58
CA PHE A 335 10.63 8.07 -11.95
C PHE A 335 10.24 7.14 -10.81
N ALA A 336 10.81 5.94 -10.79
CA ALA A 336 10.70 4.99 -9.69
C ALA A 336 12.07 4.82 -9.02
N LEU A 337 12.15 5.11 -7.72
CA LEU A 337 13.40 5.13 -6.97
C LEU A 337 13.28 4.33 -5.66
N PRO A 338 14.33 3.59 -5.24
CA PRO A 338 14.34 2.98 -3.92
C PRO A 338 14.45 4.07 -2.84
N GLU A 339 13.90 3.80 -1.65
CA GLU A 339 13.81 4.77 -0.55
C GLU A 339 15.13 5.53 -0.30
N GLY A 340 16.27 4.84 -0.24
CA GLY A 340 17.56 5.43 0.09
C GLY A 340 18.03 6.47 -0.92
N LYS A 341 17.64 6.33 -2.19
CA LYS A 341 18.01 7.29 -3.24
C LYS A 341 17.18 8.56 -3.15
N VAL A 342 15.90 8.47 -2.78
CA VAL A 342 15.06 9.64 -2.55
C VAL A 342 15.50 10.37 -1.27
N LEU A 343 15.89 9.64 -0.23
CA LEU A 343 16.47 10.23 1.00
C LEU A 343 17.76 11.01 0.71
N ALA A 344 18.65 10.48 -0.14
CA ALA A 344 19.85 11.20 -0.56
C ALA A 344 19.51 12.46 -1.38
N LEU A 345 18.54 12.38 -2.30
CA LEU A 345 18.08 13.55 -3.06
C LEU A 345 17.45 14.63 -2.16
N LEU A 346 16.76 14.25 -1.08
CA LEU A 346 16.26 15.20 -0.09
C LEU A 346 17.40 15.94 0.62
N GLN A 347 18.50 15.25 0.92
CA GLN A 347 19.68 15.87 1.55
C GLN A 347 20.42 16.81 0.60
N GLU A 348 20.55 16.42 -0.67
CA GLU A 348 21.38 17.15 -1.64
C GLU A 348 20.61 18.25 -2.38
N GLN A 349 19.34 18.02 -2.73
CA GLN A 349 18.59 18.81 -3.72
C GLN A 349 17.08 18.90 -3.37
N HIS A 350 16.74 19.13 -2.11
CA HIS A 350 15.35 19.20 -1.60
C HIS A 350 14.41 20.06 -2.46
N GLU A 351 14.74 21.33 -2.72
CA GLU A 351 13.88 22.25 -3.46
C GLU A 351 13.62 21.78 -4.90
N ALA A 352 14.66 21.25 -5.56
CA ALA A 352 14.54 20.72 -6.92
C ALA A 352 13.65 19.47 -6.97
N LEU A 353 13.76 18.59 -5.97
CA LEU A 353 12.93 17.40 -5.85
C LEU A 353 11.46 17.76 -5.62
N LEU A 354 11.19 18.69 -4.71
CA LEU A 354 9.81 19.15 -4.45
C LEU A 354 9.22 19.84 -5.68
N LYS A 355 9.99 20.71 -6.36
CA LYS A 355 9.59 21.36 -7.62
C LYS A 355 9.30 20.37 -8.73
N HIS A 356 10.11 19.31 -8.84
CA HIS A 356 9.84 18.23 -9.78
C HIS A 356 8.51 17.55 -9.45
N ASN A 357 8.33 17.13 -8.20
CA ASN A 357 7.14 16.40 -7.77
C ASN A 357 5.87 17.27 -7.68
N ALA A 358 5.96 18.59 -7.84
CA ALA A 358 4.80 19.44 -8.08
C ALA A 358 4.10 19.09 -9.40
N ASN A 359 4.89 18.82 -10.44
CA ASN A 359 4.39 18.71 -11.82
C ASN A 359 4.47 17.30 -12.40
N PHE A 360 5.36 16.45 -11.87
CA PHE A 360 5.66 15.13 -12.42
C PHE A 360 5.49 14.03 -11.39
N LEU A 361 5.19 12.83 -11.85
CA LEU A 361 4.94 11.67 -10.99
C LEU A 361 6.26 11.01 -10.55
N MET A 362 6.37 10.71 -9.27
CA MET A 362 7.44 9.89 -8.72
C MET A 362 6.85 8.74 -7.88
N ARG A 363 7.50 7.58 -7.97
CA ARG A 363 7.27 6.42 -7.13
C ARG A 363 8.49 6.17 -6.25
N VAL A 364 8.26 6.00 -4.95
CA VAL A 364 9.27 5.49 -4.02
C VAL A 364 8.85 4.11 -3.52
N TYR A 365 9.80 3.20 -3.34
CA TYR A 365 9.54 1.83 -2.87
C TYR A 365 10.59 1.35 -1.86
N PRO A 366 10.26 0.35 -1.02
CA PRO A 366 11.17 -0.18 0.01
C PRO A 366 12.44 -0.77 -0.62
N LYS A 367 13.62 -0.61 0.02
CA LYS A 367 14.86 -1.20 -0.49
C LYS A 367 14.83 -2.74 -0.44
N GLY A 368 15.52 -3.39 -1.38
CA GLY A 368 15.57 -4.86 -1.49
C GLY A 368 16.12 -5.59 -0.25
N THR A 369 16.88 -4.91 0.62
CA THR A 369 17.33 -5.49 1.90
C THR A 369 16.22 -5.64 2.93
N ARG A 370 15.01 -5.12 2.68
CA ARG A 370 13.79 -5.32 3.51
C ARG A 370 13.12 -6.66 3.20
N ILE A 371 13.89 -7.73 3.32
CA ILE A 371 13.51 -9.13 3.07
C ILE A 371 12.27 -9.56 3.91
N SER A 372 12.14 -9.02 5.12
CA SER A 372 11.00 -9.25 6.02
C SER A 372 9.72 -8.51 5.62
N SER A 373 9.72 -7.77 4.51
CA SER A 373 8.62 -6.89 4.07
C SER A 373 8.26 -5.77 5.05
N SER A 374 9.20 -5.35 5.91
CA SER A 374 9.04 -4.13 6.71
C SER A 374 8.88 -2.91 5.81
N ASN A 375 8.11 -1.91 6.23
CA ASN A 375 7.96 -0.67 5.48
C ASN A 375 8.97 0.43 5.86
N LEU A 376 9.18 1.33 4.91
CA LEU A 376 9.70 2.68 5.13
C LEU A 376 8.69 3.55 5.88
N ASP A 377 9.15 4.58 6.58
CA ASP A 377 8.26 5.63 7.08
C ASP A 377 7.78 6.49 5.90
N PRO A 378 6.47 6.53 5.59
CA PRO A 378 5.99 7.26 4.41
C PRO A 378 5.96 8.78 4.62
N ALA A 379 5.91 9.26 5.88
CA ALA A 379 5.66 10.67 6.17
C ALA A 379 6.70 11.63 5.58
N PRO A 380 8.03 11.37 5.64
CA PRO A 380 9.01 12.25 5.02
C PRO A 380 8.91 12.33 3.49
N PHE A 381 8.47 11.25 2.83
CA PHE A 381 8.32 11.23 1.37
C PHE A 381 7.11 12.03 0.91
N TRP A 382 6.01 12.01 1.68
CA TRP A 382 4.87 12.89 1.43
C TRP A 382 5.22 14.34 1.75
N ARG A 383 5.77 14.59 2.95
CA ARG A 383 5.98 15.94 3.48
C ARG A 383 7.14 16.68 2.84
N GLN A 384 8.34 16.09 2.75
CA GLN A 384 9.50 16.81 2.25
C GLN A 384 9.65 16.65 0.74
N ALA A 385 9.44 15.43 0.23
CA ALA A 385 9.67 15.17 -1.19
C ALA A 385 8.44 15.44 -2.07
N GLY A 386 7.22 15.50 -1.50
CA GLY A 386 5.99 15.63 -2.29
C GLY A 386 5.72 14.43 -3.20
N VAL A 387 6.28 13.26 -2.90
CA VAL A 387 6.17 12.06 -3.74
C VAL A 387 4.74 11.53 -3.72
N GLN A 388 4.16 11.31 -4.91
CA GLN A 388 2.77 10.87 -5.08
C GLN A 388 2.59 9.41 -4.70
N MET A 389 3.44 8.53 -5.22
CA MET A 389 3.31 7.08 -5.06
C MET A 389 4.34 6.55 -4.07
N VAL A 390 4.01 6.63 -2.77
CA VAL A 390 4.82 6.01 -1.71
C VAL A 390 4.34 4.57 -1.52
N ALA A 391 5.01 3.64 -2.21
CA ALA A 391 4.60 2.25 -2.25
C ALA A 391 5.00 1.50 -0.97
N LEU A 392 4.03 0.83 -0.35
CA LEU A 392 4.21 0.05 0.89
C LEU A 392 3.91 -1.44 0.66
N ASN A 393 4.45 -2.30 1.51
CA ASN A 393 4.07 -3.70 1.64
C ASN A 393 2.77 -3.79 2.45
N TRP A 394 1.63 -4.05 1.78
CA TRP A 394 0.28 -4.01 2.35
C TRP A 394 -0.07 -5.18 3.28
N GLN A 395 0.72 -6.25 3.21
CA GLN A 395 0.64 -7.44 4.04
C GLN A 395 1.25 -7.22 5.44
N ALA A 396 1.97 -6.11 5.67
CA ALA A 396 2.57 -5.78 6.96
C ALA A 396 1.65 -4.89 7.80
N ALA A 397 1.33 -5.33 9.02
CA ALA A 397 0.54 -4.56 9.99
C ALA A 397 1.43 -3.60 10.81
N ASP A 398 2.18 -2.73 10.15
CA ASP A 398 3.14 -1.84 10.79
C ASP A 398 2.70 -0.36 10.81
N ALA A 399 3.55 0.51 11.34
CA ALA A 399 3.18 1.92 11.46
C ALA A 399 2.93 2.58 10.12
N ALA A 400 3.73 2.30 9.11
CA ALA A 400 3.57 2.88 7.79
C ALA A 400 2.18 2.58 7.22
N MET A 401 1.69 1.35 7.37
CA MET A 401 0.35 1.00 6.92
C MET A 401 -0.76 1.68 7.73
N MET A 402 -0.55 1.94 9.02
CA MET A 402 -1.51 2.70 9.84
C MET A 402 -1.55 4.18 9.44
N LEU A 403 -0.41 4.77 9.10
CA LEU A 403 -0.33 6.13 8.56
C LEU A 403 -0.98 6.21 7.16
N ASN A 404 -0.73 5.21 6.31
CA ASN A 404 -1.34 5.12 4.98
C ASN A 404 -2.86 5.01 5.06
N ASP A 405 -3.38 4.17 5.96
CA ASP A 405 -4.82 4.05 6.22
C ASP A 405 -5.44 5.40 6.62
N ALA A 406 -4.82 6.12 7.56
CA ALA A 406 -5.26 7.46 7.97
C ALA A 406 -5.12 8.53 6.87
N MET A 407 -4.06 8.43 6.05
CA MET A 407 -3.78 9.39 4.98
C MET A 407 -4.91 9.41 3.95
N PHE A 408 -5.38 8.22 3.57
CA PHE A 408 -6.30 8.00 2.45
C PHE A 408 -7.76 7.73 2.86
N GLU A 409 -8.08 7.69 4.15
CA GLU A 409 -9.42 7.40 4.66
C GLU A 409 -10.49 8.31 4.04
N GLY A 410 -11.54 7.73 3.42
CA GLY A 410 -12.65 8.49 2.83
C GLY A 410 -12.32 9.29 1.57
N THR A 411 -11.11 9.15 1.00
CA THR A 411 -10.67 9.93 -0.19
C THR A 411 -10.64 9.12 -1.47
N GLY A 412 -11.08 7.86 -1.43
CA GLY A 412 -11.00 6.96 -2.57
C GLY A 412 -9.56 6.64 -3.02
N GLY A 413 -8.57 6.85 -2.14
CA GLY A 413 -7.15 6.56 -2.37
C GLY A 413 -6.34 7.66 -3.04
N TRP A 414 -6.94 8.85 -3.23
CA TRP A 414 -6.32 10.04 -3.82
C TRP A 414 -6.50 11.22 -2.88
N VAL A 415 -5.41 11.85 -2.46
CA VAL A 415 -5.44 13.00 -1.53
C VAL A 415 -4.76 14.17 -2.20
N LEU A 416 -5.46 15.30 -2.35
CA LEU A 416 -4.85 16.51 -2.88
C LEU A 416 -3.69 16.95 -1.97
N LYS A 417 -2.56 17.29 -2.57
CA LYS A 417 -1.41 17.84 -1.85
C LYS A 417 -1.75 19.22 -1.28
N PRO A 418 -1.00 19.68 -0.28
CA PRO A 418 -1.14 21.06 0.19
C PRO A 418 -0.93 22.04 -0.97
N ALA A 419 -1.68 23.14 -0.97
CA ALA A 419 -1.64 24.12 -2.06
C ALA A 419 -0.22 24.67 -2.34
N SER A 420 0.65 24.72 -1.33
CA SER A 420 2.04 25.17 -1.49
C SER A 420 2.90 24.22 -2.33
N TYR A 421 2.42 23.01 -2.65
CA TYR A 421 3.14 22.00 -3.43
C TYR A 421 2.81 22.13 -4.92
N HIS A 422 1.78 22.91 -5.28
CA HIS A 422 1.30 23.03 -6.66
C HIS A 422 2.09 24.07 -7.46
N ASP A 423 2.48 25.18 -6.83
CA ASP A 423 3.20 26.28 -7.47
C ASP A 423 4.53 26.55 -6.78
N VAL A 424 5.61 26.65 -7.56
CA VAL A 424 6.93 27.11 -7.10
C VAL A 424 6.82 28.62 -6.81
N GLY A 425 6.37 28.95 -5.59
CA GLY A 425 6.01 30.32 -5.18
C GLY A 425 4.62 30.43 -4.54
N GLY A 426 3.89 29.33 -4.42
CA GLY A 426 2.64 29.27 -3.64
C GLY A 426 2.86 29.70 -2.20
N THR A 427 1.80 30.17 -1.54
CA THR A 427 1.88 30.56 -0.12
C THR A 427 2.32 29.34 0.69
N PRO A 428 3.45 29.38 1.41
CA PRO A 428 3.91 28.25 2.21
C PRO A 428 2.81 27.77 3.16
N VAL A 429 2.68 26.45 3.35
CA VAL A 429 1.80 25.95 4.42
C VAL A 429 2.29 26.57 5.71
N LYS A 430 1.42 27.36 6.36
CA LYS A 430 1.75 27.98 7.64
C LYS A 430 1.75 26.88 8.70
N PRO A 431 2.91 26.59 9.31
CA PRO A 431 2.95 25.63 10.40
C PRO A 431 2.11 26.13 11.57
N LYS A 432 1.65 25.19 12.38
CA LYS A 432 0.83 25.45 13.56
C LYS A 432 1.50 24.91 14.81
N THR A 433 1.16 25.52 15.94
CA THR A 433 1.50 24.99 17.26
C THR A 433 0.34 24.13 17.72
N LEU A 434 0.62 22.86 18.01
CA LEU A 434 -0.35 21.87 18.43
C LEU A 434 -0.35 21.68 19.94
N ASN A 435 -1.55 21.75 20.51
CA ASN A 435 -1.87 21.31 21.86
C ASN A 435 -2.91 20.20 21.75
N LEU A 436 -2.55 18.98 22.13
CA LEU A 436 -3.43 17.82 22.10
C LEU A 436 -3.49 17.18 23.49
N THR A 437 -4.68 17.15 24.05
CA THR A 437 -5.01 16.44 25.28
C THR A 437 -5.99 15.32 24.97
N VAL A 438 -5.63 14.09 25.33
CA VAL A 438 -6.52 12.93 25.21
C VAL A 438 -6.79 12.38 26.60
N ARG A 439 -8.00 12.56 27.10
CA ARG A 439 -8.48 11.89 28.31
C ARG A 439 -8.95 10.49 27.95
N LEU A 440 -8.22 9.49 28.41
CA LEU A 440 -8.51 8.09 28.19
C LEU A 440 -9.52 7.60 29.24
N LEU A 441 -10.73 7.25 28.80
CA LEU A 441 -11.83 6.90 29.70
C LEU A 441 -11.96 5.39 29.88
N ALA A 442 -12.19 4.66 28.79
CA ALA A 442 -12.35 3.21 28.83
C ALA A 442 -12.00 2.57 27.47
N ALA A 443 -11.82 1.25 27.44
CA ALA A 443 -11.93 0.46 26.22
C ALA A 443 -12.96 -0.66 26.43
N GLN A 444 -13.50 -1.20 25.33
CA GLN A 444 -14.42 -2.33 25.39
C GLN A 444 -14.08 -3.40 24.34
N ASN A 445 -14.46 -4.63 24.64
CA ASN A 445 -14.28 -5.82 23.80
C ASN A 445 -12.83 -6.03 23.32
N VAL A 446 -11.84 -5.69 24.15
CA VAL A 446 -10.43 -5.85 23.81
C VAL A 446 -10.03 -7.32 23.97
N ASP A 447 -9.62 -7.98 22.88
CA ASP A 447 -9.27 -9.41 22.86
C ASP A 447 -10.37 -10.35 23.40
N SER A 448 -11.65 -9.99 23.23
CA SER A 448 -12.80 -10.70 23.81
C SER A 448 -12.99 -12.14 23.30
N SER A 449 -12.28 -12.51 22.22
CA SER A 449 -12.25 -13.88 21.71
C SER A 449 -11.49 -14.87 22.60
N ARG A 450 -10.65 -14.37 23.52
CA ARG A 450 -9.86 -15.19 24.44
C ARG A 450 -10.52 -15.29 25.81
N SER A 451 -10.30 -16.41 26.49
CA SER A 451 -10.86 -16.65 27.82
C SER A 451 -10.15 -15.90 28.94
N SER A 452 -8.84 -15.66 28.81
CA SER A 452 -8.05 -14.89 29.76
C SER A 452 -8.06 -13.41 29.38
N ALA A 453 -8.43 -12.55 30.34
CA ALA A 453 -8.29 -11.11 30.17
C ALA A 453 -6.84 -10.74 29.83
N PRO A 454 -6.59 -9.81 28.88
CA PRO A 454 -5.26 -9.27 28.61
C PRO A 454 -4.83 -8.22 29.66
N ASN A 455 -3.53 -7.94 29.75
CA ASN A 455 -3.01 -6.81 30.53
C ASN A 455 -2.91 -5.57 29.65
N VAL A 456 -4.01 -4.82 29.54
CA VAL A 456 -4.16 -3.78 28.53
C VAL A 456 -3.51 -2.48 28.95
N TYR A 457 -2.78 -1.87 28.02
CA TYR A 457 -2.41 -0.47 28.10
C TYR A 457 -2.47 0.19 26.72
N ILE A 458 -2.64 1.50 26.68
CA ILE A 458 -2.81 2.26 25.44
C ILE A 458 -1.56 3.06 25.14
N LYS A 459 -0.99 2.91 23.94
CA LYS A 459 0.05 3.81 23.41
C LYS A 459 -0.62 4.87 22.54
N CYS A 460 -0.36 6.14 22.84
CA CYS A 460 -0.68 7.27 21.98
C CYS A 460 0.63 7.85 21.39
N GLN A 461 0.68 7.98 20.07
CA GLN A 461 1.88 8.41 19.36
C GLN A 461 1.54 9.48 18.35
N LEU A 462 2.26 10.60 18.42
CA LEU A 462 2.12 11.73 17.51
C LEU A 462 3.29 11.73 16.52
N HIS A 463 2.93 11.74 15.23
CA HIS A 463 3.82 11.71 14.08
C HIS A 463 3.77 13.09 13.40
N VAL A 464 4.76 13.92 13.70
CA VAL A 464 4.96 15.26 13.13
C VAL A 464 6.33 15.32 12.48
N GLU A 465 6.63 16.41 11.77
CA GLU A 465 7.99 16.64 11.29
C GLU A 465 8.92 16.89 12.48
N SER A 466 10.00 16.10 12.57
CA SER A 466 10.96 16.30 13.64
C SER A 466 11.85 17.51 13.39
N ARG A 467 12.37 18.12 14.46
CA ARG A 467 13.34 19.22 14.33
C ARG A 467 14.61 18.80 13.57
N LEU A 468 15.00 17.53 13.65
CA LEU A 468 16.13 16.95 12.91
C LEU A 468 15.83 16.84 11.41
N GLU A 469 14.64 16.34 11.06
CA GLU A 469 14.14 16.31 9.68
C GLU A 469 14.20 17.68 9.02
N LYS A 470 13.86 18.73 9.77
CA LYS A 470 13.80 20.12 9.28
C LYS A 470 15.15 20.83 9.23
N ARG A 471 16.00 20.69 10.27
CA ARG A 471 17.26 21.45 10.39
C ARG A 471 18.45 20.79 9.72
N GLU A 472 18.47 19.46 9.69
CA GLU A 472 19.65 18.71 9.24
C GLU A 472 19.40 17.97 7.91
N GLY A 473 18.16 17.98 7.39
CA GLY A 473 17.76 17.18 6.23
C GLY A 473 17.97 15.67 6.45
N GLN A 474 18.21 15.25 7.69
CA GLN A 474 18.48 13.87 8.05
C GLN A 474 17.20 13.20 8.49
N ILE A 475 16.80 12.18 7.74
CA ILE A 475 15.70 11.30 8.14
C ILE A 475 16.30 10.24 9.09
N PRO A 476 15.94 10.24 10.38
CA PRO A 476 16.61 9.41 11.37
C PRO A 476 16.52 7.92 11.02
N ASN A 477 17.61 7.17 11.25
CA ASN A 477 17.66 5.71 11.13
C ASN A 477 17.35 5.14 9.74
N GLU A 478 17.80 5.81 8.67
CA GLU A 478 17.66 5.34 7.29
C GLU A 478 16.19 5.12 6.85
N GLY A 479 15.24 5.92 7.36
CA GLY A 479 13.82 5.80 6.99
C GLY A 479 13.09 4.62 7.65
N LYS A 480 13.66 3.99 8.69
CA LYS A 480 12.94 3.01 9.52
C LYS A 480 11.93 3.72 10.42
N SER A 481 10.64 3.37 10.31
CA SER A 481 9.60 3.87 11.22
C SER A 481 9.90 3.47 12.68
N LYS A 482 10.24 4.43 13.55
CA LYS A 482 10.36 4.23 15.01
C LYS A 482 9.02 4.39 15.76
N GLY A 483 7.91 4.58 15.05
CA GLY A 483 6.70 5.21 15.61
C GLY A 483 6.94 6.69 15.89
N GLY A 484 5.87 7.47 16.06
CA GLY A 484 5.94 8.94 16.17
C GLY A 484 6.97 9.42 17.20
N GLU A 485 7.61 10.56 16.91
CA GLU A 485 8.64 11.17 17.78
C GLU A 485 8.12 11.36 19.21
N TRP A 486 6.85 11.72 19.33
CA TRP A 486 6.17 11.96 20.59
C TRP A 486 5.36 10.74 21.00
N LYS A 487 5.58 10.25 22.22
CA LYS A 487 4.92 9.04 22.74
C LYS A 487 4.42 9.26 24.15
N ARG A 488 3.21 8.80 24.41
CA ARG A 488 2.60 8.68 25.75
C ARG A 488 1.97 7.30 25.86
N GLN A 489 1.87 6.79 27.08
CA GLN A 489 1.17 5.54 27.33
C GLN A 489 0.38 5.61 28.63
N SER A 490 -0.71 4.86 28.69
CA SER A 490 -1.52 4.75 29.89
C SER A 490 -0.91 3.81 30.93
N SER A 491 -1.48 3.81 32.12
CA SER A 491 -1.38 2.71 33.08
C SER A 491 -2.00 1.41 32.53
N HIS A 492 -1.60 0.28 33.13
CA HIS A 492 -2.02 -1.05 32.73
C HIS A 492 -3.30 -1.47 33.47
N ARG A 493 -4.16 -2.25 32.80
CA ARG A 493 -5.43 -2.77 33.33
C ARG A 493 -5.68 -4.19 32.83
N GLN A 494 -5.79 -5.14 33.75
CA GLN A 494 -6.15 -6.52 33.42
C GLN A 494 -7.66 -6.63 33.16
N SER A 495 -8.11 -6.49 31.91
CA SER A 495 -9.53 -6.56 31.56
C SER A 495 -9.72 -6.64 30.03
N HIS A 496 -10.83 -7.23 29.59
CA HIS A 496 -11.33 -7.05 28.22
C HIS A 496 -12.01 -5.69 28.02
N ASP A 497 -12.49 -5.09 29.12
CA ASP A 497 -13.18 -3.81 29.15
C ASP A 497 -12.51 -2.90 30.20
N PRO A 498 -11.25 -2.47 29.98
CA PRO A 498 -10.51 -1.70 30.96
C PRO A 498 -11.08 -0.30 31.13
N ASP A 499 -11.23 0.11 32.40
CA ASP A 499 -11.54 1.49 32.78
C ASP A 499 -10.25 2.21 33.20
N PHE A 500 -9.96 3.32 32.51
CA PHE A 500 -8.77 4.13 32.72
C PHE A 500 -9.08 5.38 33.57
N GLY A 501 -10.35 5.65 33.88
CA GLY A 501 -10.75 6.70 34.82
C GLY A 501 -10.42 8.12 34.37
N GLY A 502 -10.20 8.35 33.07
CA GLY A 502 -9.86 9.67 32.53
C GLY A 502 -8.38 10.01 32.57
N GLU A 503 -7.48 9.02 32.63
CA GLU A 503 -6.03 9.22 32.55
C GLU A 503 -5.65 10.07 31.33
N GLU A 504 -4.82 11.09 31.54
CA GLU A 504 -4.54 12.09 30.51
C GLU A 504 -3.24 11.80 29.75
N LEU A 505 -3.32 11.77 28.41
CA LEU A 505 -2.19 11.68 27.51
C LEU A 505 -2.06 12.99 26.71
N SER A 506 -1.19 13.89 27.18
CA SER A 506 -1.05 15.24 26.62
C SER A 506 0.27 15.50 25.88
N PHE A 507 0.16 16.25 24.79
CA PHE A 507 1.23 16.80 23.95
C PHE A 507 0.99 18.31 23.81
N MET A 508 1.83 19.13 24.45
CA MET A 508 1.62 20.58 24.53
C MET A 508 2.75 21.32 23.84
N GLY A 509 2.41 22.40 23.13
CA GLY A 509 3.37 23.28 22.47
C GLY A 509 4.20 22.60 21.40
N VAL A 510 3.63 21.64 20.66
CA VAL A 510 4.33 20.99 19.55
C VAL A 510 4.33 21.95 18.37
N GLU A 511 5.45 22.63 18.17
CA GLU A 511 5.65 23.63 17.11
C GLU A 511 5.76 22.98 15.72
N ASP A 512 5.66 23.81 14.68
CA ASP A 512 5.96 23.45 13.30
C ASP A 512 5.10 22.32 12.70
N VAL A 513 3.87 22.14 13.21
CA VAL A 513 2.98 21.08 12.76
C VAL A 513 2.28 21.49 11.47
N VAL A 514 2.36 20.64 10.45
CA VAL A 514 1.50 20.69 9.27
C VAL A 514 0.38 19.65 9.46
N PRO A 515 -0.84 20.06 9.87
CA PRO A 515 -1.88 19.13 10.32
C PRO A 515 -2.28 18.07 9.26
N GLU A 516 -2.34 18.49 8.00
CA GLU A 516 -2.67 17.66 6.83
C GLU A 516 -1.61 16.59 6.49
N LEU A 517 -0.40 16.71 7.07
CA LEU A 517 0.72 15.77 6.89
C LEU A 517 1.24 15.24 8.23
N SER A 518 0.43 15.33 9.29
CA SER A 518 0.74 14.87 10.63
C SER A 518 -0.32 13.89 11.11
N PHE A 519 0.06 12.96 11.99
CA PHE A 519 -0.83 11.86 12.38
C PHE A 519 -0.80 11.62 13.88
N VAL A 520 -1.94 11.22 14.44
CA VAL A 520 -2.03 10.65 15.79
C VAL A 520 -2.47 9.20 15.69
N ARG A 521 -1.81 8.34 16.46
CA ARG A 521 -2.04 6.91 16.44
C ARG A 521 -2.23 6.35 17.84
N PHE A 522 -3.28 5.55 18.01
CA PHE A 522 -3.57 4.81 19.22
C PHE A 522 -3.35 3.32 18.99
N LYS A 523 -2.77 2.65 19.99
CA LYS A 523 -2.63 1.20 20.01
C LYS A 523 -3.04 0.64 21.35
N ALA A 524 -4.00 -0.26 21.36
CA ALA A 524 -4.23 -1.15 22.49
C ALA A 524 -3.19 -2.26 22.46
N MET A 525 -2.45 -2.41 23.55
CA MET A 525 -1.35 -3.34 23.71
C MET A 525 -1.64 -4.31 24.86
N ASP A 526 -1.17 -5.55 24.72
CA ASP A 526 -1.13 -6.56 25.76
C ASP A 526 0.30 -6.67 26.27
N ASP A 527 0.51 -6.35 27.54
CA ASP A 527 1.79 -6.56 28.22
C ASP A 527 1.94 -8.04 28.57
N ILE A 528 2.84 -8.70 27.85
CA ILE A 528 3.13 -10.12 28.02
C ILE A 528 4.50 -10.23 28.67
N SER A 529 4.52 -10.62 29.94
CA SER A 529 5.76 -10.74 30.70
C SER A 529 6.79 -11.61 29.96
N TYR A 530 8.02 -11.10 29.88
CA TYR A 530 9.17 -11.76 29.23
C TYR A 530 9.02 -12.01 27.72
N GLN A 531 8.03 -11.40 27.06
CA GLN A 531 7.85 -11.43 25.61
C GLN A 531 7.66 -10.03 25.04
N LYS A 532 7.63 -9.93 23.71
CA LYS A 532 7.28 -8.69 23.04
C LYS A 532 5.77 -8.46 23.14
N ASP A 533 5.37 -7.27 23.56
CA ASP A 533 3.96 -6.88 23.67
C ASP A 533 3.20 -7.11 22.37
N ARG A 534 2.00 -7.65 22.51
CA ARG A 534 1.10 -7.94 21.39
C ARG A 534 0.20 -6.73 21.15
N THR A 535 0.03 -6.34 19.89
CA THR A 535 -0.98 -5.32 19.53
C THR A 535 -2.34 -5.99 19.47
N LEU A 536 -3.29 -5.48 20.28
CA LEU A 536 -4.66 -5.98 20.36
C LEU A 536 -5.58 -5.26 19.36
N GLY A 537 -5.31 -3.99 19.11
CA GLY A 537 -6.01 -3.18 18.13
C GLY A 537 -5.36 -1.81 17.97
N TRP A 538 -5.69 -1.11 16.89
CA TRP A 538 -5.14 0.21 16.60
C TRP A 538 -6.14 1.09 15.86
N THR A 539 -5.94 2.40 15.95
CA THR A 539 -6.58 3.39 15.08
C THR A 539 -5.63 4.56 14.85
N CYS A 540 -5.78 5.27 13.74
CA CYS A 540 -4.86 6.30 13.31
C CYS A 540 -5.64 7.38 12.56
N PHE A 541 -5.31 8.64 12.80
CA PHE A 541 -5.98 9.80 12.21
C PHE A 541 -4.94 10.80 11.72
N ARG A 542 -5.24 11.48 10.61
CA ARG A 542 -4.58 12.76 10.30
C ARG A 542 -5.02 13.82 11.30
N ILE A 543 -4.11 14.71 11.69
CA ILE A 543 -4.38 15.72 12.73
C ILE A 543 -5.47 16.70 12.30
N ASP A 544 -5.51 17.11 11.04
CA ASP A 544 -6.56 17.99 10.50
C ASP A 544 -7.95 17.34 10.47
N ARG A 545 -8.01 16.02 10.64
CA ARG A 545 -9.25 15.24 10.57
C ARG A 545 -9.57 14.50 11.87
N PHE A 546 -8.81 14.73 12.93
CA PHE A 546 -9.02 14.05 14.20
C PHE A 546 -10.22 14.67 14.94
N PRO A 547 -11.29 13.91 15.21
CA PRO A 547 -12.48 14.46 15.85
C PRO A 547 -12.18 14.92 17.28
N SER A 548 -12.89 15.97 17.73
CA SER A 548 -12.80 16.49 19.10
C SER A 548 -13.98 16.05 19.97
N GLY A 549 -13.87 16.26 21.28
CA GLY A 549 -14.86 15.88 22.28
C GLY A 549 -14.86 14.39 22.60
N LEU A 550 -15.97 13.92 23.17
CA LEU A 550 -16.15 12.52 23.55
C LEU A 550 -16.36 11.63 22.30
N GLN A 551 -15.45 10.69 22.09
CA GLN A 551 -15.43 9.79 20.93
C GLN A 551 -15.25 8.34 21.35
N LEU A 552 -16.05 7.44 20.76
CA LEU A 552 -15.86 5.99 20.84
C LEU A 552 -15.14 5.49 19.59
N LEU A 553 -13.81 5.47 19.62
CA LEU A 553 -12.98 5.18 18.46
C LEU A 553 -12.99 3.67 18.14
N PRO A 554 -13.38 3.25 16.92
CA PRO A 554 -13.24 1.87 16.47
C PRO A 554 -11.77 1.47 16.39
N LEU A 555 -11.43 0.26 16.86
CA LEU A 555 -10.10 -0.32 16.66
C LEU A 555 -10.11 -1.34 15.52
N LYS A 556 -9.01 -1.34 14.77
CA LYS A 556 -8.69 -2.29 13.71
C LYS A 556 -7.71 -3.35 14.23
N GLY A 557 -7.87 -4.57 13.74
CA GLY A 557 -6.95 -5.67 13.96
C GLY A 557 -5.68 -5.55 13.12
N ALA A 558 -4.80 -6.56 13.20
CA ALA A 558 -3.58 -6.60 12.38
C ALA A 558 -3.88 -6.69 10.87
N ASP A 559 -5.05 -7.20 10.48
CA ASP A 559 -5.53 -7.25 9.10
C ASP A 559 -6.11 -5.92 8.59
N ALA A 560 -6.01 -4.85 9.39
CA ALA A 560 -6.60 -3.54 9.16
C ALA A 560 -8.14 -3.55 9.07
N LYS A 561 -8.80 -4.62 9.51
CA LYS A 561 -10.27 -4.71 9.58
C LYS A 561 -10.77 -4.39 10.98
N PRO A 562 -12.00 -3.86 11.12
CA PRO A 562 -12.62 -3.69 12.43
C PRO A 562 -12.64 -5.02 13.20
N ASN A 563 -12.14 -5.02 14.44
CA ASN A 563 -12.06 -6.24 15.27
C ASN A 563 -13.12 -6.30 16.38
N GLY A 564 -14.03 -5.32 16.41
CA GLY A 564 -15.08 -5.20 17.43
C GLY A 564 -14.67 -4.48 18.72
N SER A 565 -13.37 -4.23 18.92
CA SER A 565 -12.87 -3.43 20.04
C SER A 565 -13.07 -1.93 19.79
N ALA A 566 -13.23 -1.18 20.87
CA ALA A 566 -13.35 0.28 20.79
C ALA A 566 -12.69 0.98 21.98
N LEU A 567 -12.28 2.23 21.77
CA LEU A 567 -11.59 3.08 22.74
C LEU A 567 -12.40 4.35 22.98
N LEU A 568 -12.91 4.54 24.21
CA LEU A 568 -13.59 5.76 24.61
C LEU A 568 -12.58 6.79 25.11
N VAL A 569 -12.55 7.94 24.45
CA VAL A 569 -11.67 9.07 24.76
C VAL A 569 -12.45 10.36 24.74
N ASP A 570 -11.99 11.35 25.50
CA ASP A 570 -12.39 12.74 25.35
C ASP A 570 -11.18 13.55 24.84
N ILE A 571 -11.36 14.20 23.69
CA ILE A 571 -10.27 14.78 22.91
C ILE A 571 -10.40 16.30 22.89
N LYS A 572 -9.32 16.97 23.27
CA LYS A 572 -9.14 18.41 23.06
C LYS A 572 -7.93 18.64 22.17
N LEU A 573 -8.18 19.17 20.97
CA LEU A 573 -7.16 19.49 19.97
C LEU A 573 -7.24 20.97 19.62
N ASP A 574 -6.22 21.72 19.99
CA ASP A 574 -6.07 23.13 19.62
C ASP A 574 -4.88 23.28 18.65
N LEU A 575 -5.11 24.01 17.57
CA LEU A 575 -4.11 24.30 16.54
C LEU A 575 -3.98 25.81 16.40
N GLU A 576 -2.98 26.38 17.06
CA GLU A 576 -2.67 27.81 17.05
C GLU A 576 -1.78 28.16 15.86
N ALA A 577 -1.90 29.38 15.33
CA ALA A 577 -0.92 29.87 14.37
C ALA A 577 0.44 29.98 15.07
N SER A 578 1.48 29.37 14.49
CA SER A 578 2.85 29.48 15.00
C SER A 578 3.42 30.88 14.84
#